data_AF-N6Y3Z9-F1
#
_entry.id   AF-N6Y3Z9-F1
#
_cell.length_a   1.000
_cell.length_b   1.000
_cell.length_c   1.000
_cell.angle_alpha   90.00
_cell.angle_beta   90.00
_cell.angle_gamma   90.00
#
_symmetry.space_group_name_H-M   'P 1'
#
loop_
_entity.id
_entity.type
_entity.pdbx_description
1 polymer ?
#
loop_
_entity_poly.entity_id
_entity_poly.type
_entity_poly.pdbx_seq_one_letter_code
_entity_poly.pdbx_strand_id
1 'polypeptide(L)'
;MEVISVDSALVYRDMDIGTAKPNAEERAVCPHHLIDVVTPEESYSAARFRADAIRLMGEIVARGNIPLLAGGTMLYFKALRDGLSDLPAADPELRRALDDEAAGRGWPALHAELAR
;
A
#
# COMPACT_ATOMS: atom_id res chain seq x y z
N MET A 1 2.50 -10.29 -20.84
CA MET A 1 2.04 -9.16 -20.00
C MET A 1 1.70 -9.72 -18.64
N GLU A 2 2.03 -9.00 -17.57
CA GLU A 2 1.75 -9.40 -16.19
C GLU A 2 1.15 -8.22 -15.43
N VAL A 3 0.15 -8.47 -14.58
CA VAL A 3 -0.56 -7.43 -13.84
C VAL A 3 0.10 -7.21 -12.48
N ILE A 4 0.37 -5.96 -12.11
CA ILE A 4 0.70 -5.55 -10.75
C ILE A 4 -0.52 -4.84 -10.19
N SER A 5 -1.14 -5.41 -9.15
CA SER A 5 -2.27 -4.78 -8.47
C SER A 5 -1.82 -3.50 -7.76
N VAL A 6 -2.55 -2.40 -7.99
CA VAL A 6 -2.37 -1.10 -7.33
C VAL A 6 -3.60 -0.81 -6.48
N ASP A 7 -3.88 -1.70 -5.54
CA ASP A 7 -5.03 -1.63 -4.65
C ASP A 7 -4.63 -1.94 -3.21
N SER A 8 -4.93 -1.03 -2.29
CA SER A 8 -4.58 -1.15 -0.87
C SER A 8 -5.39 -2.19 -0.11
N ALA A 9 -6.46 -2.73 -0.69
CA ALA A 9 -7.29 -3.76 -0.08
C ALA A 9 -7.00 -5.16 -0.65
N LEU A 10 -6.66 -5.28 -1.93
CA LEU A 10 -6.38 -6.58 -2.57
C LEU A 10 -5.10 -7.27 -2.05
N VAL A 11 -4.22 -6.51 -1.40
CA VAL A 11 -2.99 -7.02 -0.76
C VAL A 11 -3.27 -7.96 0.41
N TYR A 12 -4.45 -7.90 1.03
CA TYR A 12 -4.80 -8.69 2.20
C TYR A 12 -5.35 -10.06 1.84
N ARG A 13 -4.80 -11.09 2.48
CA ARG A 13 -5.31 -12.46 2.44
C ARG A 13 -6.71 -12.56 3.05
N ASP A 14 -7.49 -13.52 2.56
CA ASP A 14 -8.82 -13.88 3.06
C ASP A 14 -9.89 -12.77 3.01
N MET A 15 -9.56 -11.60 2.46
CA MET A 15 -10.46 -10.47 2.23
C MET A 15 -10.90 -10.43 0.76
N ASP A 16 -11.65 -11.43 0.29
CA ASP A 16 -11.90 -11.62 -1.15
C ASP A 16 -13.16 -10.89 -1.64
N ILE A 17 -14.31 -11.19 -1.03
CA ILE A 17 -15.62 -10.72 -1.51
C ILE A 17 -15.76 -9.21 -1.33
N GLY A 18 -15.45 -8.70 -0.14
CA GLY A 18 -15.62 -7.28 0.19
C GLY A 18 -14.67 -6.34 -0.54
N THR A 19 -13.60 -6.88 -1.14
CA THR A 19 -12.59 -6.10 -1.88
C THR A 19 -12.74 -6.26 -3.39
N ALA A 20 -13.73 -7.03 -3.86
CA ALA A 20 -13.90 -7.38 -5.27
C ALA A 20 -12.63 -8.00 -5.87
N LYS A 21 -11.96 -8.88 -5.12
CA LYS A 21 -10.73 -9.53 -5.56
C LYS A 21 -11.00 -10.40 -6.79
N PRO A 22 -10.14 -10.33 -7.83
CA PRO A 22 -10.27 -11.19 -8.99
C PRO A 22 -10.27 -12.67 -8.58
N ASN A 23 -11.21 -13.43 -9.13
CA ASN A 23 -11.37 -14.84 -8.81
C ASN A 23 -10.27 -15.70 -9.47
N ALA A 24 -10.24 -16.98 -9.16
CA ALA A 24 -9.21 -17.89 -9.66
C ALA A 24 -9.20 -18.01 -11.20
N GLU A 25 -10.36 -17.95 -11.85
CA GLU A 25 -10.48 -18.03 -13.31
C GLU A 25 -9.91 -16.76 -13.97
N GLU A 26 -10.22 -15.59 -13.44
CA GLU A 26 -9.69 -14.31 -13.90
C GLU A 26 -8.16 -14.22 -13.70
N ARG A 27 -7.67 -14.69 -12.55
CA ARG A 27 -6.23 -14.75 -12.24
C ARG A 27 -5.48 -15.80 -13.07
N ALA A 28 -6.16 -16.79 -13.64
CA ALA A 28 -5.55 -17.78 -14.53
C ALA A 28 -5.27 -17.22 -15.93
N VAL A 29 -5.97 -16.16 -16.34
CA VAL A 29 -5.78 -15.52 -17.67
C VAL A 29 -4.41 -14.87 -17.79
N CYS A 30 -3.92 -14.24 -16.72
CA CYS A 30 -2.57 -13.70 -16.67
C CYS A 30 -2.05 -13.58 -15.23
N PRO A 31 -0.72 -13.63 -15.00
CA PRO A 31 -0.16 -13.49 -13.66
C PRO A 31 -0.56 -12.14 -13.03
N HIS A 32 -1.07 -12.20 -11.80
CA HIS A 32 -1.36 -11.05 -10.96
C HIS A 32 -0.43 -11.03 -9.75
N HIS A 33 0.25 -9.90 -9.56
CA HIS A 33 1.15 -9.63 -8.44
C HIS A 33 0.50 -8.68 -7.43
N LEU A 34 1.02 -8.67 -6.20
CA LEU A 34 0.54 -7.83 -5.08
C LEU A 34 -0.92 -8.08 -4.67
N ILE A 35 -1.37 -9.31 -4.83
CA ILE A 35 -2.61 -9.83 -4.25
C ILE A 35 -2.21 -10.88 -3.21
N ASP A 36 -2.89 -10.92 -2.05
CA ASP A 36 -2.66 -11.92 -0.99
C ASP A 36 -1.23 -11.88 -0.38
N VAL A 37 -0.59 -10.71 -0.35
CA VAL A 37 0.81 -10.55 0.08
C VAL A 37 0.99 -10.37 1.58
N VAL A 38 -0.04 -9.94 2.31
CA VAL A 38 -0.01 -9.69 3.77
C VAL A 38 -1.26 -10.23 4.46
N THR A 39 -1.19 -10.49 5.77
CA THR A 39 -2.38 -10.79 6.57
C THR A 39 -3.13 -9.50 6.96
N PRO A 40 -4.43 -9.57 7.31
CA PRO A 40 -5.21 -8.38 7.71
C PRO A 40 -4.66 -7.61 8.92
N GLU A 41 -3.86 -8.25 9.77
CA GLU A 41 -3.24 -7.64 10.96
C GLU A 41 -1.97 -6.84 10.62
N GLU A 42 -1.37 -7.09 9.46
CA GLU A 42 -0.16 -6.39 9.01
C GLU A 42 -0.51 -5.07 8.32
N SER A 43 0.31 -4.05 8.50
CA SER A 43 0.16 -2.79 7.75
C SER A 43 0.87 -2.87 6.39
N TYR A 44 0.21 -2.39 5.33
CA TYR A 44 0.79 -2.23 3.99
C TYR A 44 0.80 -0.76 3.56
N SER A 45 2.00 -0.18 3.42
CA SER A 45 2.20 1.25 3.17
C SER A 45 2.49 1.57 1.70
N ALA A 46 2.30 2.83 1.31
CA ALA A 46 2.67 3.31 -0.03
C ALA A 46 4.18 3.16 -0.31
N ALA A 47 5.03 3.27 0.72
CA ALA A 47 6.48 3.05 0.60
C ALA A 47 6.80 1.57 0.32
N ARG A 48 6.14 0.64 1.03
CA ARG A 48 6.29 -0.80 0.79
C ARG A 48 5.78 -1.18 -0.60
N PHE A 49 4.58 -0.70 -0.97
CA PHE A 49 4.05 -0.86 -2.33
C PHE A 49 5.05 -0.39 -3.40
N ARG A 50 5.61 0.81 -3.25
CA ARG A 50 6.57 1.36 -4.22
C ARG A 50 7.79 0.45 -4.38
N ALA A 51 8.37 -0.01 -3.27
CA ALA A 51 9.53 -0.90 -3.30
C ALA A 51 9.20 -2.23 -4.00
N ASP A 52 8.07 -2.84 -3.65
CA ASP A 52 7.59 -4.08 -4.26
C ASP A 52 7.30 -3.92 -5.76
N ALA A 53 6.59 -2.84 -6.14
CA ALA A 53 6.24 -2.56 -7.52
C ALA A 53 7.47 -2.31 -8.39
N ILE A 54 8.47 -1.53 -7.92
CA ILE A 54 9.72 -1.30 -8.67
C ILE A 54 10.46 -2.62 -8.91
N ARG A 55 10.58 -3.46 -7.87
CA ARG A 55 11.20 -4.78 -7.97
C ARG A 55 10.47 -5.64 -9.00
N LEU A 56 9.14 -5.76 -8.88
CA LEU A 56 8.32 -6.56 -9.80
C LEU A 56 8.36 -6.04 -11.23
N MET A 57 8.33 -4.73 -11.45
CA MET A 57 8.48 -4.15 -12.79
C MET A 57 9.80 -4.58 -13.43
N GLY A 58 10.91 -4.54 -12.69
CA GLY A 58 12.21 -5.01 -13.17
C GLY A 58 12.21 -6.50 -13.50
N GLU A 59 11.67 -7.34 -12.60
CA GLU A 59 11.56 -8.78 -12.81
C GLU A 59 10.68 -9.16 -14.01
N ILE A 60 9.56 -8.47 -14.22
CA ILE A 60 8.63 -8.68 -15.34
C ILE A 60 9.30 -8.30 -16.66
N VAL A 61 9.96 -7.13 -16.70
CA VAL A 61 10.70 -6.68 -17.89
C VAL A 61 11.85 -7.62 -18.21
N ALA A 62 12.58 -8.13 -17.20
CA ALA A 62 13.66 -9.10 -17.39
C ALA A 62 13.17 -10.44 -18.00
N ARG A 63 11.91 -10.82 -17.77
CA ARG A 63 11.26 -11.97 -18.43
C ARG A 63 10.77 -11.67 -19.86
N GLY A 64 10.95 -10.45 -20.37
CA GLY A 64 10.45 -10.02 -21.67
C GLY A 64 8.94 -9.68 -21.68
N ASN A 65 8.34 -9.52 -20.50
CA ASN A 65 6.94 -9.16 -20.35
C ASN A 65 6.74 -7.66 -20.11
N ILE A 66 5.54 -7.17 -20.42
CA ILE A 66 5.11 -5.80 -20.09
C ILE A 66 4.41 -5.81 -18.71
N PRO A 67 4.87 -4.99 -17.73
CA PRO A 67 4.16 -4.80 -16.48
C PRO A 67 2.95 -3.87 -16.67
N LEU A 68 1.75 -4.36 -16.36
CA LEU A 68 0.51 -3.59 -16.38
C LEU A 68 0.09 -3.25 -14.96
N LEU A 69 0.15 -1.98 -14.59
CA LEU A 69 -0.33 -1.48 -13.29
C LEU A 69 -1.85 -1.29 -13.35
N ALA A 70 -2.61 -2.00 -12.52
CA ALA A 70 -4.08 -1.93 -12.50
C ALA A 70 -4.61 -1.82 -11.07
N GLY A 71 -5.46 -0.82 -10.79
CA GLY A 71 -6.08 -0.64 -9.48
C GLY A 71 -6.55 0.79 -9.22
N GLY A 72 -7.12 1.03 -8.05
CA GLY A 72 -7.77 2.30 -7.68
C GLY A 72 -7.01 3.18 -6.69
N THR A 73 -5.92 2.70 -6.08
CA THR A 73 -5.23 3.45 -5.00
C THR A 73 -4.31 4.53 -5.60
N MET A 74 -4.87 5.71 -5.86
CA MET A 74 -4.15 6.81 -6.51
C MET A 74 -2.90 7.30 -5.73
N LEU A 75 -2.89 7.16 -4.40
CA LEU A 75 -1.70 7.45 -3.60
C LEU A 75 -0.53 6.52 -3.95
N TYR A 76 -0.79 5.25 -4.25
CA TYR A 76 0.23 4.27 -4.64
C TYR A 76 0.80 4.61 -6.03
N PHE A 77 -0.05 4.98 -6.99
CA PHE A 77 0.40 5.51 -8.27
C PHE A 77 1.27 6.76 -8.12
N LYS A 78 0.83 7.70 -7.27
CA LYS A 78 1.58 8.92 -7.00
C LYS A 78 2.95 8.61 -6.39
N ALA A 79 3.01 7.72 -5.39
CA ALA A 79 4.25 7.30 -4.75
C ALA A 79 5.20 6.61 -5.75
N LEU A 80 4.68 5.77 -6.63
CA LEU A 80 5.47 5.09 -7.66
C LEU A 80 6.05 6.07 -8.68
N ARG A 81 5.25 7.03 -9.15
CA ARG A 81 5.64 8.01 -10.17
C ARG A 81 6.55 9.11 -9.63
N ASP A 82 6.16 9.72 -8.52
CA ASP A 82 6.79 10.94 -7.99
C ASP A 82 7.85 10.63 -6.91
N GLY A 83 7.88 9.38 -6.42
CA GLY A 83 8.66 9.01 -5.23
C GLY A 83 7.97 9.40 -3.93
N LEU A 84 8.65 9.09 -2.83
CA LEU A 84 8.29 9.51 -1.48
C LEU A 84 9.53 10.11 -0.82
N SER A 85 9.33 11.13 0.02
CA SER A 85 10.41 11.64 0.87
C SER A 85 10.89 10.55 1.82
N ASP A 86 12.18 10.55 2.12
CA ASP A 86 12.77 9.66 3.11
C ASP A 86 12.38 10.14 4.52
N LEU A 87 11.33 9.53 5.07
CA LEU A 87 10.76 9.84 6.37
C LEU A 87 10.83 8.60 7.27
N PRO A 88 10.98 8.78 8.59
CA PRO A 88 10.98 7.65 9.52
C PRO A 88 9.68 6.86 9.43
N ALA A 89 9.77 5.55 9.70
CA ALA A 89 8.61 4.69 9.81
C ALA A 89 7.72 5.13 11.00
N ALA A 90 6.45 4.74 10.95
CA ALA A 90 5.53 5.01 12.05
C ALA A 90 6.00 4.29 13.33
N ASP A 91 6.14 5.05 14.41
CA ASP A 91 6.43 4.53 15.75
C ASP A 91 5.10 4.31 16.51
N PRO A 92 4.75 3.05 16.86
CA PRO A 92 3.53 2.75 17.59
C PRO A 92 3.46 3.40 18.98
N GLU A 93 4.59 3.55 19.67
CA GLU A 93 4.61 4.14 21.02
C GLU A 93 4.37 5.63 20.96
N LEU A 94 5.01 6.32 20.02
CA LEU A 94 4.78 7.74 19.77
C LEU A 94 3.33 7.99 19.34
N ARG A 95 2.76 7.16 18.46
CA ARG A 95 1.37 7.30 18.04
C ARG A 95 0.41 7.17 19.24
N ARG A 96 0.60 6.17 20.09
CA ARG A 96 -0.21 5.99 21.30
C ARG A 96 -0.09 7.19 22.24
N ALA A 97 1.11 7.71 22.46
CA ALA A 97 1.32 8.88 23.30
C ALA A 97 0.58 10.13 22.77
N LEU A 98 0.62 10.34 21.44
CA LEU A 98 -0.11 11.43 20.79
C LEU A 98 -1.64 11.23 20.86
N ASP A 99 -2.13 10.00 20.73
CA ASP A 99 -3.56 9.69 20.86
C ASP A 99 -4.05 9.95 22.29
N ASP A 100 -3.29 9.53 23.31
CA ASP A 100 -3.59 9.79 24.73
C ASP A 100 -3.61 11.29 25.03
N GLU A 101 -2.66 12.03 24.46
CA GLU A 101 -2.59 13.48 24.59
C GLU A 101 -3.76 14.18 23.89
N ALA A 102 -4.12 13.72 22.69
CA ALA A 102 -5.27 14.24 21.94
C ALA A 102 -6.59 13.96 22.68
N ALA A 103 -6.70 12.83 23.38
CA ALA A 103 -7.88 12.53 24.20
C ALA A 103 -8.03 13.52 25.38
N GLY A 104 -6.93 14.02 25.94
CA GLY A 104 -6.93 14.99 27.04
C GLY A 104 -7.03 16.46 26.60
N ARG A 105 -6.25 16.86 25.59
CA ARG A 105 -6.12 18.26 25.13
C ARG A 105 -6.92 18.58 23.86
N GLY A 106 -7.38 17.57 23.12
CA GLY A 106 -8.03 17.69 21.82
C GLY A 106 -7.04 17.87 20.66
N TRP A 107 -7.39 17.33 19.48
CA TRP A 107 -6.62 17.51 18.24
C TRP A 107 -6.28 18.97 17.87
N PRO A 108 -7.14 19.98 18.13
CA PRO A 108 -6.77 21.37 17.87
C PRO A 108 -5.54 21.85 18.65
N ALA A 109 -5.33 21.35 19.87
CA ALA A 109 -4.18 21.72 20.70
C ALA A 109 -2.87 21.13 20.14
N LEU A 110 -2.89 19.88 19.70
CA LEU A 110 -1.75 19.23 19.05
C LEU A 110 -1.45 19.87 17.69
N HIS A 111 -2.48 20.26 16.93
CA HIS A 111 -2.29 21.00 15.68
C HIS A 111 -1.63 22.37 15.91
N ALA A 112 -2.03 23.09 16.97
CA ALA A 112 -1.40 24.36 17.33
C ALA A 112 0.06 24.20 17.78
N GLU A 113 0.43 23.03 18.30
CA GLU A 113 1.81 22.68 18.64
C GLU A 113 2.64 22.36 17.39
N LEU A 114 2.07 21.60 16.45
CA LEU A 114 2.70 21.28 15.15
C LEU A 114 2.94 22.52 14.28
N ALA A 115 2.12 23.56 14.42
CA ALA A 115 2.24 24.79 13.65
C ALA A 115 3.36 25.74 14.14
N ARG A 116 4.06 25.39 15.23
CA ARG A 116 5.18 26.16 15.78
C ARG A 116 6.50 25.73 15.16
#